data_AF-A0A661YYA6-F1
#
_entry.id   AF-A0A661YYA6-F1
#
_cell.length_a   1.000
_cell.length_b   1.000
_cell.length_c   1.000
_cell.angle_alpha   90.00
_cell.angle_beta   90.00
_cell.angle_gamma   90.00
#
_symmetry.space_group_name_H-M   'P 1'
#
loop_
_entity.id
_entity.type
_entity.pdbx_description
1 polymer ?
#
loop_
_entity_poly.entity_id
_entity_poly.type
_entity_poly.pdbx_seq_one_letter_code
_entity_poly.pdbx_strand_id
1 'polypeptide(L)' 'MSAIVSKFILNLFGWKVVKHEVEEKSYVIVAAPHTSNWDFVIARLGVSSVGIPQKVLMKKEMFFFP' A
#
# COMPACT_ATOMS: atom_id res chain seq x y z
N MET A 1 2.98 7.41 -7.05
CA MET A 1 1.62 7.88 -6.68
C MET A 1 1.78 8.99 -5.67
N SER A 2 1.11 10.13 -5.84
CA SER A 2 1.16 11.22 -4.84
C SER A 2 0.41 10.80 -3.57
N ALA A 3 0.97 11.11 -2.40
CA ALA A 3 0.35 10.80 -1.10
C ALA A 3 -1.07 11.38 -0.97
N ILE A 4 -1.28 12.57 -1.55
CA ILE A 4 -2.57 13.26 -1.56
C ILE A 4 -3.60 12.44 -2.35
N VAL A 5 -3.22 11.96 -3.54
CA VAL A 5 -4.10 11.15 -4.39
C VAL A 5 -4.46 9.84 -3.71
N SER A 6 -3.47 9.17 -3.10
CA SER A 6 -3.73 7.94 -2.36
C SER A 6 -4.66 8.14 -1.17
N LYS A 7 -4.46 9.20 -0.39
CA LYS A 7 -5.32 9.53 0.76
C LYS A 7 -6.74 9.89 0.31
N PHE A 8 -6.88 10.63 -0.79
CA PHE A 8 -8.17 10.96 -1.37
C PHE A 8 -8.95 9.70 -1.80
N ILE A 9 -8.31 8.79 -2.53
CA ILE A 9 -8.93 7.53 -2.96
C ILE A 9 -9.36 6.72 -1.73
N LEU A 10 -8.48 6.54 -0.74
CA LEU A 10 -8.81 5.79 0.48
C LEU A 10 -9.99 6.41 1.23
N ASN A 11 -10.04 7.73 1.38
CA ASN A 11 -11.15 8.43 2.01
C ASN A 11 -12.47 8.23 1.28
N LEU A 12 -12.48 8.21 -0.07
CA LEU A 12 -13.69 7.94 -0.86
C LEU A 12 -14.27 6.55 -0.57
N PHE A 13 -13.41 5.56 -0.31
CA PHE A 13 -13.81 4.21 0.07
C PHE A 13 -14.03 4.05 1.58
N GLY A 14 -14.03 5.15 2.36
CA GLY A 14 -14.25 5.12 3.81
C GLY A 14 -13.06 4.63 4.65
N TRP A 15 -11.87 4.52 4.06
CA TRP A 15 -10.68 4.05 4.77
C TRP A 15 -10.00 5.18 5.53
N LYS A 16 -9.63 4.91 6.78
CA LYS A 16 -8.81 5.79 7.61
C LYS A 16 -7.42 5.19 7.79
N VAL A 17 -6.41 5.90 7.31
CA VAL A 17 -5.01 5.47 7.48
C VAL A 17 -4.51 5.91 8.85
N VAL A 18 -4.12 4.94 9.67
CA VAL A 18 -3.46 5.17 10.96
C VAL A 18 -1.96 5.04 10.74
N LYS A 19 -1.23 6.13 10.98
CA LYS A 19 0.23 6.11 10.94
C LYS A 19 0.74 5.63 12.30
N HIS A 20 1.55 4.58 12.30
CA HIS A 20 2.42 4.29 13.43
C HIS A 20 3.78 4.91 13.20
N GLU A 21 4.29 5.57 14.24
CA GLU A 21 5.69 5.98 14.27
C GLU A 21 6.50 4.71 14.52
N VAL A 22 7.37 4.41 13.57
CA VAL A 22 8.35 3.34 13.66
C VAL A 22 9.62 4.02 14.15
N GLU A 23 10.12 3.63 15.32
CA GLU A 23 11.32 4.24 15.93
C GLU A 23 12.59 3.80 15.19
N GLU A 24 12.51 2.67 14.49
CA GLU A 24 13.60 2.06 13.76
C GLU A 24 13.96 2.87 12.50
N LYS A 25 15.27 3.06 12.29
CA LYS A 25 15.81 3.77 11.13
C LYS A 25 15.55 3.06 9.80
N SER A 26 15.22 1.77 9.83
CA SER A 26 14.97 0.92 8.66
C SER A 26 13.97 -0.18 9.00
N TYR A 27 12.96 -0.35 8.17
CA TYR A 27 11.93 -1.37 8.34
C TYR A 27 11.44 -1.90 6.99
N VAL A 28 10.83 -3.08 6.99
CA VAL A 28 10.17 -3.69 5.83
C VAL A 28 8.68 -3.81 6.14
N ILE A 29 7.84 -3.21 5.30
CA ILE A 29 6.39 -3.38 5.38
C ILE A 29 6.03 -4.61 4.56
N VAL A 30 5.45 -5.62 5.20
CA VAL A 30 4.92 -6.81 4.52
C VAL A 30 3.40 -6.70 4.45
N ALA A 31 2.88 -6.67 3.23
CA ALA A 31 1.45 -6.79 2.97
C ALA A 31 1.20 -8.12 2.26
N ALA A 32 0.72 -9.11 3.00
CA ALA A 32 0.31 -10.39 2.44
C ALA A 32 -1.18 -10.31 2.06
N PRO A 33 -1.57 -10.62 0.81
CA PRO A 33 -2.96 -10.70 0.42
C PRO A 33 -3.61 -11.90 1.13
N HIS A 34 -4.68 -11.64 1.89
CA HIS A 34 -5.39 -12.64 2.71
C HIS A 34 -6.83 -12.88 2.24
N THR A 35 -7.41 -11.94 1.52
CA THR A 35 -8.80 -11.98 1.04
C THR A 35 -8.83 -12.01 -0.49
N SER A 36 -8.07 -11.14 -1.16
CA SER A 36 -8.06 -11.07 -2.63
C SER A 36 -6.84 -10.29 -3.16
N ASN A 37 -6.65 -10.30 -4.49
CA ASN A 37 -5.63 -9.46 -5.13
C ASN A 37 -5.85 -7.95 -4.88
N TRP A 38 -7.05 -7.51 -4.51
CA TRP A 38 -7.31 -6.11 -4.14
C TRP A 38 -6.58 -5.68 -2.87
N ASP A 39 -6.18 -6.62 -2.01
CA ASP A 39 -5.38 -6.34 -0.83
C ASP A 39 -4.06 -5.64 -1.20
N PHE A 40 -3.49 -6.00 -2.35
CA PHE A 40 -2.31 -5.31 -2.89
C PHE A 40 -2.59 -3.84 -3.22
N VAL A 41 -3.72 -3.54 -3.84
CA VAL A 41 -4.09 -2.17 -4.24
C VAL A 41 -4.30 -1.32 -2.98
N ILE A 42 -5.04 -1.84 -2.00
CA ILE A 42 -5.28 -1.15 -0.73
C ILE A 42 -3.97 -0.93 0.03
N ALA A 43 -3.11 -1.95 0.13
CA ALA A 43 -1.79 -1.82 0.75
C ALA A 43 -0.91 -0.78 0.06
N ARG A 44 -0.86 -0.79 -1.28
CA ARG A 44 -0.11 0.19 -2.07
C ARG A 44 -0.60 1.61 -1.81
N LEU A 45 -1.92 1.82 -1.81
CA LEU A 45 -2.52 3.12 -1.51
C LEU A 45 -2.22 3.54 -0.06
N GLY A 46 -2.37 2.63 0.91
CA GLY A 46 -2.09 2.89 2.32
C GLY A 46 -0.66 3.39 2.55
N VAL A 47 0.33 2.65 2.05
CA VAL A 47 1.74 3.03 2.17
C VAL A 47 2.07 4.29 1.37
N SER A 48 1.45 4.51 0.21
CA SER A 48 1.68 5.72 -0.60
C SER A 48 1.10 6.96 0.08
N SER A 49 -0.03 6.82 0.78
CA SER A 49 -0.70 7.94 1.47
C SER A 49 0.12 8.53 2.63
N VAL A 50 1.05 7.75 3.19
CA VAL A 50 2.00 8.19 4.22
C VAL A 50 3.34 8.65 3.65
N GLY A 51 3.49 8.69 2.31
CA GLY A 51 4.68 9.19 1.63
C GLY A 51 5.88 8.24 1.66
N ILE A 52 5.68 6.97 2.03
CA ILE A 52 6.77 6.00 2.09
C ILE A 52 7.04 5.45 0.68
N PRO A 53 8.29 5.54 0.17
CA PRO A 53 8.67 4.92 -1.10
C PRO A 53 8.59 3.39 -0.99
N GLN A 54 8.08 2.75 -2.04
CA GLN A 54 7.73 1.34 -2.02
C GLN A 54 8.52 0.56 -3.07
N LYS A 55 9.04 -0.60 -2.68
CA LYS A 55 9.50 -1.63 -3.61
C LYS A 55 8.62 -2.86 -3.39
N VAL A 56 7.94 -3.30 -4.45
CA VAL A 56 6.98 -4.40 -4.39
C VAL A 56 7.64 -5.66 -4.91
N LEU A 57 7.51 -6.75 -4.16
CA LEU A 57 7.82 -8.10 -4.63
C LEU A 57 6.50 -8.80 -4.96
N MET A 58 6.36 -9.25 -6.20
CA MET A 58 5.14 -9.89 -6.70
C MET A 58 5.50 -11.02 -7.65
N LYS A 59 4.60 -12.00 -7.80
CA LYS A 59 4.78 -13.12 -8.74
C LYS A 59 4.92 -12.63 -10.18
N LYS A 60 5.74 -13.27 -11.00
CA LYS A 60 5.99 -12.87 -12.41
C LYS A 60 4.70 -12.82 -13.23
N GLU A 61 3.79 -13.74 -12.97
CA GLU A 61 2.50 -13.90 -13.65
C GLU A 61 1.56 -12.74 -13.36
N MET A 62 1.78 -11.95 -12.31
CA MET A 62 0.98 -10.76 -12.03
C MET A 62 1.44 -9.52 -12.80
N PHE A 63 2.59 -9.58 -13.47
CA PHE A 63 3.07 -8.51 -14.37
C PHE A 63 2.48 -8.63 -15.78
N PHE A 64 1.97 -9.82 -16.10
CA PHE A 64 1.22 -10.09 -17.31
C PHE A 64 -0.21 -10.34 -16.86
N PHE A 65 -1.02 -9.28 -16.90
CA PHE A 65 -2.47 -9.43 -16.92
C PHE A 65 -2.83 -10.42 -18.04
N PRO A 66 -4.00 -11.09 -18.01
CA PRO A 66 -4.54 -11.59 -19.26
C PRO A 66 -4.40 -10.55 -20.41
#